data_AF-A0A4Q3MMF6-F1
#
_entry.id   AF-A0A4Q3MMF6-F1
#
_cell.length_a   1.000
_cell.length_b   1.000
_cell.length_c   1.000
_cell.angle_alpha   90.00
_cell.angle_beta   90.00
_cell.angle_gamma   90.00
#
_symmetry.space_group_name_H-M   'P 1'
#
loop_
_entity.id
_entity.type
_entity.pdbx_description
1 polymer ?
#
loop_
_entity_poly.entity_id
_entity_poly.type
_entity_poly.pdbx_seq_one_letter_code
_entity_poly.pdbx_strand_id
1 'polypeptide(L)'
;MKLNVTPRAAVRDPDLQRELREHARQVNSLSEGLIAAVDNAAASAPTTGDHLQGDTIRNIAPAELGIIGSKYVIWQFVCVASGTPGTWVGCRALTGN
;
A
#
# COMPACT_ATOMS: atom_id res chain seq x y z
N MET A 1 9.88 15.44 -8.01
CA MET A 1 9.79 15.60 -9.48
C MET A 1 8.60 14.78 -9.97
N LYS A 2 7.72 15.32 -10.82
CA LYS A 2 6.51 14.65 -11.31
C LYS A 2 6.70 14.22 -12.77
N LEU A 3 6.41 12.96 -13.09
CA LEU A 3 6.43 12.45 -14.45
C LEU A 3 5.25 13.02 -15.25
N ASN A 4 5.48 13.33 -16.52
CA ASN A 4 4.46 13.83 -17.41
C ASN A 4 3.50 12.69 -17.84
N VAL A 5 2.21 12.89 -17.64
CA VAL A 5 1.15 11.92 -18.01
C VAL A 5 0.76 11.97 -19.50
N THR A 6 1.28 12.93 -20.25
CA THR A 6 1.17 13.00 -21.71
C THR A 6 2.52 12.60 -22.31
N PRO A 7 2.69 11.35 -22.77
CA PRO A 7 3.96 10.86 -23.29
C PRO A 7 4.43 11.69 -24.50
N ARG A 8 5.74 11.94 -24.57
CA ARG A 8 6.39 12.64 -25.69
C ARG A 8 7.30 11.71 -26.50
N ALA A 9 6.99 10.42 -26.52
CA ALA A 9 7.74 9.43 -27.26
C ALA A 9 7.67 9.71 -28.77
N ALA A 10 8.77 9.50 -29.49
CA ALA A 10 8.81 9.65 -30.94
C ALA A 10 7.89 8.63 -31.65
N VAL A 11 7.76 7.44 -31.07
CA VAL A 11 6.83 6.40 -31.52
C VAL A 11 5.39 6.79 -31.14
N ARG A 12 4.51 6.86 -32.14
CA ARG A 12 3.10 7.28 -32.00
C ARG A 12 2.12 6.10 -31.97
N ASP A 13 2.49 5.05 -31.26
CA ASP A 13 1.61 3.91 -31.01
C ASP A 13 0.62 4.26 -29.87
N PRO A 14 -0.70 4.21 -30.10
CA PRO A 14 -1.70 4.53 -29.08
C PRO A 14 -1.64 3.60 -27.84
N ASP A 15 -1.31 2.32 -28.02
CA ASP A 15 -1.25 1.36 -26.90
C ASP A 15 -0.03 1.66 -26.03
N LEU A 16 1.14 1.86 -26.62
CA LEU A 16 2.34 2.27 -25.89
C LEU A 16 2.13 3.59 -25.13
N GLN A 17 1.45 4.57 -25.73
CA GLN A 17 1.16 5.84 -25.07
C GLN A 17 0.19 5.70 -23.90
N ARG A 18 -0.73 4.73 -23.93
CA ARG A 18 -1.58 4.39 -22.79
C ARG A 18 -0.75 3.83 -21.65
N GLU A 19 0.08 2.81 -21.91
CA GLU A 19 0.94 2.18 -20.89
C GLU A 19 1.86 3.20 -20.19
N LEU A 20 2.53 4.05 -20.98
CA LEU A 20 3.42 5.09 -20.43
C LEU A 20 2.67 6.08 -19.52
N ARG A 21 1.41 6.40 -19.86
CA ARG A 21 0.57 7.28 -19.05
C ARG A 21 0.17 6.61 -17.74
N GLU A 22 -0.18 5.33 -17.78
CA GLU A 22 -0.57 4.55 -16.60
C GLU A 22 0.60 4.39 -15.63
N HIS A 23 1.79 4.05 -16.15
CA HIS A 23 3.02 4.04 -15.36
C HIS A 23 3.35 5.41 -14.76
N ALA A 24 3.26 6.49 -15.54
CA ALA A 24 3.51 7.83 -15.02
C ALA A 24 2.56 8.19 -13.87
N ARG A 25 1.28 7.80 -13.96
CA ARG A 25 0.31 8.00 -12.89
C ARG A 25 0.67 7.20 -11.64
N GLN A 26 0.98 5.92 -11.78
CA GLN A 26 1.33 5.07 -10.64
C GLN A 26 2.59 5.55 -9.93
N VAL A 27 3.65 5.89 -10.68
CA VAL A 27 4.90 6.43 -10.12
C VAL A 27 4.66 7.77 -9.42
N ASN A 28 3.86 8.65 -10.02
CA ASN A 28 3.52 9.93 -9.39
C ASN A 28 2.77 9.70 -8.06
N SER A 29 1.73 8.87 -8.06
CA SER A 29 0.99 8.54 -6.84
C SER A 29 1.88 7.91 -5.76
N LEU A 30 2.81 7.04 -6.14
CA LEU A 30 3.80 6.45 -5.22
C LEU A 30 4.73 7.53 -4.63
N SER A 31 5.24 8.43 -5.47
CA SER A 31 6.13 9.52 -5.04
C SER A 31 5.43 10.56 -4.15
N GLU A 32 4.12 10.75 -4.34
CA GLU A 32 3.26 11.62 -3.53
C GLU A 32 2.80 10.92 -2.23
N GLY A 33 3.11 9.63 -2.05
CA GLY A 33 2.76 8.86 -0.85
C GLY A 33 1.28 8.47 -0.78
N LEU A 34 0.57 8.47 -1.92
CA LEU A 34 -0.86 8.12 -1.95
C LEU A 34 -1.05 6.61 -1.79
N ILE A 35 -1.94 6.22 -0.88
CA ILE A 35 -2.27 4.81 -0.66
C ILE A 35 -2.81 4.11 -1.90
N ALA A 36 -3.47 4.85 -2.81
CA ALA A 36 -3.97 4.34 -4.07
C ALA A 36 -2.87 3.80 -5.01
N ALA A 37 -1.60 4.09 -4.73
CA ALA A 37 -0.47 3.52 -5.46
C ALA A 37 -0.05 2.12 -4.97
N VAL A 38 -0.58 1.68 -3.82
CA VAL A 38 -0.27 0.38 -3.20
C VAL A 38 -1.39 -0.59 -3.53
N ASP A 39 -1.07 -1.61 -4.32
CA ASP A 39 -1.96 -2.70 -4.72
C ASP A 39 -2.14 -3.75 -3.61
N ASN A 40 -1.09 -3.99 -2.83
CA ASN A 40 -1.12 -4.89 -1.68
C ASN A 40 -1.63 -4.19 -0.40
N ALA A 41 -2.89 -3.76 -0.43
CA ALA A 41 -3.52 -3.01 0.66
C ALA A 41 -4.91 -3.55 0.99
N ALA A 42 -5.22 -3.64 2.29
CA ALA A 42 -6.48 -4.20 2.79
C ALA A 42 -6.91 -3.51 4.09
N ALA A 43 -8.19 -3.59 4.45
CA ALA A 43 -8.71 -3.02 5.69
C ALA A 43 -8.42 -3.89 6.93
N SER A 44 -8.01 -5.13 6.72
CA SER A 44 -7.69 -6.11 7.76
C SER A 44 -6.55 -7.02 7.30
N ALA A 45 -5.98 -7.78 8.24
CA ALA A 45 -5.06 -8.85 7.90
C ALA A 45 -5.73 -9.88 6.96
N PRO A 46 -4.96 -10.53 6.06
CA PRO A 46 -5.46 -11.60 5.21
C PRO A 46 -6.06 -12.76 5.99
N THR A 47 -7.10 -13.36 5.40
CA THR A 47 -7.72 -14.60 5.87
C THR A 47 -7.51 -15.77 4.91
N THR A 48 -6.94 -15.52 3.73
CA THR A 48 -6.66 -16.50 2.67
C THR A 48 -5.37 -16.16 1.89
N GLY A 49 -4.95 -17.06 1.00
CA GLY A 49 -3.75 -16.94 0.17
C GLY A 49 -2.48 -17.43 0.87
N ASP A 50 -1.42 -17.72 0.13
CA ASP A 50 -0.13 -18.11 0.70
C ASP A 50 0.72 -16.88 0.98
N HIS A 51 1.24 -16.76 2.20
CA HIS A 51 2.08 -15.64 2.61
C HIS A 51 3.30 -16.14 3.38
N LEU A 52 4.41 -15.42 3.23
CA LEU A 52 5.68 -15.71 3.87
C LEU A 52 5.94 -14.74 5.01
N GLN A 53 6.66 -15.20 6.03
CA GLN A 53 7.14 -14.34 7.10
C GLN A 53 7.93 -13.15 6.52
N GLY A 54 7.58 -11.94 6.95
CA GLY A 54 8.15 -10.69 6.45
C GLY A 54 7.27 -9.97 5.43
N ASP A 55 6.25 -10.62 4.86
CA ASP A 55 5.29 -9.95 3.97
C ASP A 55 4.52 -8.86 4.73
N THR A 56 4.24 -7.76 4.05
CA THR A 56 3.54 -6.61 4.63
C THR A 56 2.36 -6.19 3.76
N ILE A 57 1.25 -5.83 4.41
CA ILE A 57 0.04 -5.33 3.75
C ILE A 57 -0.31 -3.98 4.35
N ARG A 58 -0.57 -3.00 3.49
CA ARG A 58 -0.88 -1.65 3.98
C ARG A 58 -2.34 -1.56 4.43
N ASN A 59 -2.57 -0.92 5.57
CA ASN A 59 -3.93 -0.70 6.05
C ASN A 59 -4.56 0.48 5.28
N ILE A 60 -5.63 0.22 4.51
CA ILE A 60 -6.37 1.27 3.77
C ILE A 60 -7.37 2.04 4.64
N ALA A 61 -7.69 1.53 5.83
CA ALA A 61 -8.63 2.13 6.77
C ALA A 61 -8.00 2.26 8.17
N PRO A 62 -6.91 3.05 8.31
CA PRO A 62 -6.33 3.29 9.62
C PRO A 62 -7.32 4.06 10.50
N ALA A 63 -7.59 3.52 11.67
CA ALA A 63 -8.41 4.15 12.70
C ALA A 63 -7.61 4.24 14.00
N GLU A 64 -7.90 5.26 14.81
CA GLU A 64 -7.34 5.38 16.15
C GLU A 64 -8.09 4.42 17.09
N LEU A 65 -7.33 3.57 17.77
CA LEU A 65 -7.81 2.53 18.67
C LEU A 65 -7.16 2.70 20.05
N GLY A 66 -7.64 1.94 21.03
CA GLY A 66 -7.11 1.94 22.39
C GLY A 66 -7.81 2.90 23.34
N ILE A 67 -7.31 2.96 24.56
CA ILE A 67 -7.78 3.85 25.64
C ILE A 67 -6.94 5.12 25.70
N ILE A 68 -7.46 6.15 26.37
CA ILE A 68 -6.74 7.40 26.64
C ILE A 68 -5.37 7.11 27.28
N GLY A 69 -4.32 7.76 26.78
CA GLY A 69 -2.95 7.56 27.24
C GLY A 69 -2.23 6.35 26.64
N SER A 70 -2.92 5.56 25.82
CA SER A 70 -2.32 4.45 25.06
C SER A 70 -2.96 4.28 23.68
N LYS A 71 -3.43 5.38 23.07
CA LYS A 71 -4.02 5.33 21.72
C LYS A 71 -2.98 4.99 20.67
N TYR A 72 -3.40 4.24 19.66
CA TYR A 72 -2.56 3.84 18.53
C TYR A 72 -3.35 3.75 17.23
N VAL A 73 -2.63 3.85 16.12
CA VAL A 73 -3.13 3.51 14.78
C VAL A 73 -2.42 2.27 14.26
N ILE A 74 -3.15 1.41 13.55
CA ILE A 74 -2.57 0.31 12.78
C ILE A 74 -2.42 0.78 11.34
N TRP A 75 -1.19 0.95 10.86
CA TRP A 75 -0.92 1.47 9.52
C TRP A 75 -0.50 0.39 8.51
N GLN A 76 -0.07 -0.77 8.99
CA GLN A 76 0.19 -1.96 8.17
C GLN A 76 0.02 -3.24 9.00
N PHE A 77 -0.09 -4.37 8.32
CA PHE A 77 0.00 -5.70 8.88
C PHE A 77 1.31 -6.35 8.42
N VAL A 78 1.97 -7.10 9.30
CA VAL A 78 3.17 -7.88 8.98
C VAL A 78 2.91 -9.35 9.27
N CYS A 79 3.30 -10.22 8.33
CA CYS A 79 3.27 -11.66 8.50
C CYS A 79 4.46 -12.08 9.39
N VAL A 80 4.17 -12.58 10.58
CA VAL A 80 5.18 -13.02 11.56
C VAL A 80 5.47 -14.52 11.50
N ALA A 81 4.63 -15.30 10.82
CA ALA A 81 4.85 -16.71 10.53
C ALA A 81 4.17 -17.10 9.21
N SER A 82 4.91 -17.76 8.32
CA SER A 82 4.43 -18.19 6.99
C SER A 82 3.24 -19.15 7.08
N GLY A 83 2.37 -19.16 6.07
CA GLY A 83 1.28 -20.13 5.93
C GLY A 83 0.17 -19.68 4.99
N THR A 84 -0.99 -20.33 5.11
CA THR A 84 -2.19 -20.06 4.30
C THR A 84 -3.36 -19.63 5.22
N PRO A 85 -3.41 -18.37 5.71
CA PRO A 85 -2.70 -17.18 5.25
C PRO A 85 -1.44 -16.76 6.03
N GLY A 86 -0.96 -17.59 6.95
CA GLY A 86 0.11 -17.20 7.88
C GLY A 86 -0.45 -16.45 9.10
N THR A 87 0.44 -16.04 10.00
CA THR A 87 0.08 -15.31 11.23
C THR A 87 0.40 -13.84 11.06
N TRP A 88 -0.60 -12.98 11.26
CA TRP A 88 -0.49 -11.54 10.99
C TRP A 88 -0.60 -10.71 12.26
N VAL A 89 0.24 -9.67 12.35
CA VAL A 89 0.21 -8.70 13.44
C VAL A 89 0.07 -7.28 12.87
N GLY A 90 -0.76 -6.46 13.50
CA GLY A 90 -0.87 -5.04 13.16
C GLY A 90 0.33 -4.24 13.70
N CYS A 91 1.04 -3.53 12.82
CA CYS A 91 2.08 -2.57 13.19
C CYS A 91 1.42 -1.33 13.80
N ARG A 92 1.65 -1.12 15.09
CA ARG A 92 1.06 -0.01 15.85
C ARG A 92 1.99 1.18 15.89
N ALA A 93 1.46 2.36 15.61
CA ALA A 93 2.10 3.63 15.94
C ALA A 93 1.28 4.32 17.04
N LEU A 94 1.92 4.65 18.16
CA LEU A 94 1.28 5.40 19.24
C LEU A 94 0.95 6.82 18.76
N THR A 95 -0.25 7.32 19.06
CA THR A 95 -0.70 8.65 18.61
C THR A 95 -0.44 9.75 19.64
N GLY A 96 -0.11 9.39 20.89
CA GLY A 96 0.23 10.35 21.95
C GLY A 96 -0.97 11.00 22.64
N ASN A 97 -2.19 10.49 22.41
CA ASN A 97 -3.45 10.94 23.02
C ASN A 97 -4.02 9.92 24.02
#